data_AF-A0AAE2S9C3-F1
#
_entry.id   AF-A0AAE2S9C3-F1
#
_cell.length_a   1.000
_cell.length_b   1.000
_cell.length_c   1.000
_cell.angle_alpha   90.00
_cell.angle_beta   90.00
_cell.angle_gamma   90.00
#
_symmetry.space_group_name_H-M   'P 1'
#
loop_
_entity.id
_entity.type
_entity.pdbx_description
1 polymer ?
#
loop_
_entity_poly.entity_id
_entity_poly.type
_entity_poly.pdbx_seq_one_letter_code
_entity_poly.pdbx_strand_id
1 'polypeptide(L)'
;MLRESHSIVPPDPQLDAIERSGLAILGIGLVLFFLALFEQFTGLGSWVFFTMVSCIIAGGVIYGVRHHLKRPAGIQNNNIVKNTFTGVGSGGWLLGVVITGLYTAYYFYSGHLSGITRVFDPLSELLRNRAADIWFVYGACYTIAVVVMGIKAIAKYRHSKYQIIRTCSIMFCQFGFAFMVPSIMERLNQPYFLPNYFWPLEYKALMPDKVGDLLNSGKAMAGFVFGWGILMTLIATPVLTYYFGKRWYCSWVCGCGGLANTAGDSFRHLSNKSRSAWQVERIMIYSVLVFVVVMTAMVWLDAWWGTLGGASLTVRKVYGFLIGAVFSGVIGVGFYPLLGSRVWCRFGCPMAAVLGIIQKFKSRFRITTNGAQCISCGNCSKYCEMGIDVRWYAQRGQDIVRSACVGCGMCSTVCPRGVLNLENGPTDQREEYQFDLIASIKARQLEAPKASHSND
;
A
#
# COMPACT_ATOMS: atom_id res chain seq x y z
N MET A 1 34.67 -26.45 20.02
CA MET A 1 33.42 -27.20 19.80
C MET A 1 32.42 -26.77 20.86
N LEU A 2 31.47 -25.87 20.55
CA LEU A 2 30.27 -25.55 21.34
C LEU A 2 29.58 -24.36 20.65
N ARG A 3 28.73 -24.65 19.66
CA ARG A 3 27.63 -23.78 19.20
C ARG A 3 26.72 -24.51 18.21
N GLU A 4 26.33 -25.73 18.53
CA GLU A 4 25.07 -26.24 17.99
C GLU A 4 23.97 -25.56 18.80
N SER A 5 23.41 -24.50 18.24
CA SER A 5 22.15 -23.99 18.74
C SER A 5 21.13 -25.11 18.59
N HIS A 6 20.69 -25.70 19.70
CA HIS A 6 19.50 -26.55 19.78
C HIS A 6 18.26 -25.73 19.40
N SER A 7 18.16 -25.39 18.12
CA SER A 7 16.97 -24.85 17.51
C SER A 7 16.01 -26.03 17.36
N ILE A 8 14.97 -26.06 18.20
CA ILE A 8 13.81 -26.96 18.05
C ILE A 8 13.08 -26.70 16.71
N VAL A 9 13.42 -25.60 16.03
CA VAL A 9 12.93 -25.30 14.68
C VAL A 9 13.79 -26.08 13.69
N PRO A 10 13.24 -27.06 12.94
CA PRO A 10 13.99 -27.71 11.88
C PRO A 10 14.51 -26.64 10.90
N PRO A 11 15.71 -26.84 10.31
CA PRO A 11 16.16 -25.98 9.22
C PRO A 11 15.05 -25.87 8.19
N ASP A 12 14.88 -24.67 7.61
CA ASP A 12 13.86 -24.43 6.58
C ASP A 12 13.96 -25.58 5.57
N PRO A 13 12.87 -26.34 5.30
CA PRO A 13 12.96 -27.54 4.47
C PRO A 13 13.66 -27.19 3.17
N GLN A 14 14.66 -27.99 2.82
CA GLN A 14 15.44 -27.77 1.60
C GLN A 14 14.50 -27.59 0.41
N LEU A 15 14.82 -26.62 -0.45
CA LEU A 15 14.05 -26.34 -1.66
C LEU A 15 13.93 -27.62 -2.50
N ASP A 16 12.71 -28.01 -2.86
CA ASP A 16 12.51 -29.16 -3.78
C ASP A 16 12.86 -28.78 -5.23
N ALA A 17 12.88 -29.79 -6.10
CA ALA A 17 13.19 -29.59 -7.51
C ALA A 17 12.24 -28.58 -8.20
N ILE A 18 10.96 -28.55 -7.79
CA ILE A 18 9.94 -27.64 -8.35
C ILE A 18 10.16 -26.20 -7.88
N GLU A 19 10.49 -25.99 -6.61
CA GLU A 19 10.84 -24.67 -6.09
C GLU A 19 12.12 -24.14 -6.75
N ARG A 20 13.14 -24.99 -6.93
CA ARG A 20 14.39 -24.63 -7.61
C ARG A 20 14.15 -24.27 -9.08
N SER A 21 13.34 -25.05 -9.80
CA SER A 21 13.02 -24.73 -11.20
C SER A 21 12.20 -23.44 -11.30
N GLY A 22 11.22 -23.23 -10.39
CA GLY A 22 10.48 -21.98 -10.31
C GLY A 22 11.38 -20.76 -10.07
N LEU A 23 12.34 -20.86 -9.15
CA LEU A 23 13.32 -19.80 -8.88
C LEU A 23 14.28 -19.58 -10.05
N ALA A 24 14.72 -20.64 -10.73
CA ALA A 24 15.58 -20.52 -11.91
C ALA A 24 14.84 -19.79 -13.06
N ILE A 25 13.59 -20.17 -13.34
CA ILE A 25 12.74 -19.52 -14.34
C ILE A 25 12.53 -18.04 -13.98
N LEU A 26 12.22 -17.74 -12.72
CA LEU A 26 12.10 -16.36 -12.25
C LEU A 26 13.42 -15.59 -12.42
N GLY A 27 14.55 -16.21 -12.10
CA GLY A 27 15.89 -15.63 -12.25
C GLY A 27 16.20 -15.27 -13.70
N ILE A 28 15.89 -16.16 -14.65
CA ILE A 28 16.02 -15.87 -16.10
C ILE A 28 15.19 -14.64 -16.48
N GLY A 29 13.93 -14.58 -16.03
CA GLY A 29 13.05 -13.44 -16.30
C GLY A 29 13.59 -12.13 -15.71
N LEU A 30 14.13 -12.15 -14.48
CA LEU A 30 14.74 -10.97 -13.85
C LEU A 30 16.03 -10.53 -14.55
N VAL A 31 16.87 -11.46 -14.98
CA VAL A 31 18.08 -11.13 -15.77
C VAL A 31 17.68 -10.46 -17.07
N LEU A 32 16.70 -11.01 -17.80
CA LEU A 32 16.17 -10.38 -19.02
C LEU A 32 15.60 -8.98 -18.74
N PHE A 33 14.91 -8.79 -17.61
CA PHE A 33 14.42 -7.48 -17.19
C PHE A 33 15.55 -6.46 -16.97
N PHE A 34 16.61 -6.84 -16.26
CA PHE A 34 17.77 -5.95 -16.05
C PHE A 34 18.56 -5.70 -17.34
N LEU A 35 18.69 -6.70 -18.20
CA LEU A 35 19.30 -6.55 -19.52
C LEU A 35 18.49 -5.62 -20.42
N ALA A 36 17.16 -5.67 -20.34
CA ALA A 36 16.26 -4.78 -21.07
C ALA A 36 16.39 -3.31 -20.65
N LEU A 37 17.04 -2.99 -19.52
CA LEU A 37 17.36 -1.61 -19.17
C LEU A 37 18.39 -0.99 -20.12
N PHE A 38 19.21 -1.80 -20.79
CA PHE A 38 20.22 -1.35 -21.73
C PHE A 38 19.65 -1.28 -23.16
N GLU A 39 20.02 -0.25 -23.92
CA GLU A 39 19.49 0.02 -25.27
C GLU A 39 19.91 -1.02 -26.35
N GLN A 40 20.67 -2.05 -26.00
CA GLN A 40 21.20 -3.05 -26.94
C GLN A 40 20.17 -4.08 -27.44
N PHE A 41 18.95 -4.11 -26.91
CA PHE A 41 17.91 -5.12 -27.25
C PHE A 41 16.87 -4.65 -28.28
N THR A 42 17.13 -3.56 -29.01
CA THR A 42 16.18 -2.87 -29.89
C THR A 42 15.63 -3.67 -31.07
N GLY A 43 16.24 -4.81 -31.45
CA GLY A 43 15.81 -5.65 -32.58
C GLY A 43 15.02 -6.93 -32.24
N LEU A 44 14.93 -7.32 -30.96
CA LEU A 44 14.30 -8.57 -30.50
C LEU A 44 13.09 -8.34 -29.56
N GLY A 45 12.54 -7.12 -29.57
CA GLY A 45 11.62 -6.60 -28.55
C GLY A 45 10.46 -7.53 -28.19
N SER A 46 9.73 -8.06 -29.18
CA SER A 46 8.56 -8.92 -28.94
C SER A 46 8.92 -10.25 -28.27
N TRP A 47 9.96 -10.95 -28.75
CA TRP A 47 10.38 -12.22 -28.17
C TRP A 47 10.94 -12.03 -26.76
N VAL A 48 11.79 -11.02 -26.57
CA VAL A 48 12.35 -10.67 -25.26
C VAL A 48 11.23 -10.35 -24.27
N PHE A 49 10.23 -9.58 -24.68
CA PHE A 49 9.07 -9.26 -23.86
C PHE A 49 8.30 -10.50 -23.41
N PHE A 50 7.87 -11.34 -24.36
CA PHE A 50 7.05 -12.51 -24.03
C PHE A 50 7.82 -13.49 -23.15
N THR A 51 9.11 -13.75 -23.44
CA THR A 51 9.94 -14.62 -22.61
C THR A 51 10.14 -14.02 -21.22
N MET A 52 10.53 -12.75 -21.11
CA MET A 52 10.73 -12.07 -19.83
C MET A 52 9.47 -12.13 -18.95
N VAL A 53 8.32 -11.71 -19.47
CA VAL A 53 7.06 -11.67 -18.73
C VAL A 53 6.58 -13.07 -18.36
N SER A 54 6.65 -14.02 -19.30
CA SER A 54 6.26 -15.42 -19.03
C SER A 54 7.12 -16.05 -17.95
N CYS A 55 8.45 -15.84 -18.00
CA CYS A 55 9.37 -16.34 -16.98
C CYS A 55 9.10 -15.72 -15.61
N ILE A 56 8.88 -14.40 -15.52
CA ILE A 56 8.57 -13.74 -14.25
C ILE A 56 7.27 -14.28 -13.65
N ILE A 57 6.20 -14.38 -14.46
CA ILE A 57 4.89 -14.86 -14.00
C ILE A 57 4.96 -16.34 -13.62
N ALA A 58 5.41 -17.20 -14.53
CA ALA A 58 5.45 -18.64 -14.30
C ALA A 58 6.39 -18.99 -13.13
N GLY A 59 7.62 -18.47 -13.13
CA GLY A 59 8.58 -18.73 -12.06
C GLY A 59 8.09 -18.24 -10.70
N GLY A 60 7.53 -17.03 -10.64
CA GLY A 60 6.99 -16.44 -9.42
C GLY A 60 5.78 -17.21 -8.87
N VAL A 61 4.87 -17.65 -9.74
CA VAL A 61 3.69 -18.45 -9.35
C VAL A 61 4.10 -19.86 -8.91
N ILE A 62 4.93 -20.55 -9.70
CA ILE A 62 5.41 -21.92 -9.38
C ILE A 62 6.07 -21.92 -8.01
N TYR A 63 7.06 -21.06 -7.79
CA TYR A 63 7.75 -20.97 -6.51
C TYR A 63 6.79 -20.55 -5.39
N GLY A 64 6.06 -19.44 -5.57
CA GLY A 64 5.21 -18.86 -4.53
C GLY A 64 4.10 -19.79 -4.06
N VAL A 65 3.46 -20.51 -4.97
CA VAL A 65 2.39 -21.46 -4.65
C VAL A 65 2.96 -22.73 -4.03
N ARG A 66 3.97 -23.36 -4.65
CA ARG A 66 4.56 -24.61 -4.16
C ARG A 66 5.12 -24.45 -2.74
N HIS A 67 5.80 -23.33 -2.48
CA HIS A 67 6.40 -23.04 -1.18
C HIS A 67 5.38 -23.02 -0.04
N HIS A 68 4.19 -22.46 -0.27
CA HIS A 68 3.15 -22.32 0.76
C HIS A 68 2.21 -23.52 0.86
N LEU A 69 2.00 -24.27 -0.23
CA LEU A 69 1.14 -25.45 -0.23
C LEU A 69 1.77 -26.67 0.45
N LYS A 70 3.10 -26.78 0.48
CA LYS A 70 3.82 -27.84 1.21
C LYS A 70 3.61 -27.81 2.72
N ARG A 71 3.34 -26.63 3.27
CA ARG A 71 3.15 -26.40 4.71
C ARG A 71 1.66 -26.50 5.03
N PRO A 72 1.25 -26.94 6.23
CA PRO A 72 -0.15 -26.94 6.62
C PRO A 72 -0.76 -25.54 6.50
N ALA A 73 -2.07 -25.49 6.28
CA ALA A 73 -2.79 -24.23 6.20
C ALA A 73 -2.76 -23.56 7.58
N GLY A 74 -2.36 -22.29 7.64
CA GLY A 74 -2.26 -21.56 8.90
C GLY A 74 -1.33 -20.35 8.82
N ILE A 75 -0.85 -19.89 9.97
CA ILE A 75 0.05 -18.75 10.07
C ILE A 75 1.46 -19.17 9.65
N GLN A 76 1.89 -18.74 8.47
CA GLN A 76 3.18 -19.15 7.89
C GLN A 76 4.20 -18.00 7.90
N ASN A 77 4.58 -17.53 9.10
CA ASN A 77 5.57 -16.46 9.26
C ASN A 77 6.88 -16.94 9.92
N ASN A 78 7.36 -18.10 9.47
CA ASN A 78 8.52 -18.76 10.06
C ASN A 78 9.82 -18.05 9.65
N ASN A 79 10.71 -17.79 10.62
CA ASN A 79 12.06 -17.24 10.42
C ASN A 79 12.16 -15.92 9.62
N ILE A 80 11.05 -15.20 9.40
CA ILE A 80 11.04 -13.96 8.61
C ILE A 80 12.03 -12.92 9.19
N VAL A 81 12.13 -12.81 10.52
CA VAL A 81 13.04 -11.85 11.16
C VAL A 81 14.52 -12.22 10.97
N LYS A 82 14.83 -13.51 10.78
CA LYS A 82 16.20 -14.02 10.60
C LYS A 82 16.62 -14.11 9.14
N ASN A 83 15.69 -13.93 8.20
CA ASN A 83 15.95 -14.06 6.78
C ASN A 83 16.74 -12.86 6.26
N THR A 84 17.74 -13.12 5.41
CA THR A 84 18.68 -12.12 4.88
C THR A 84 18.00 -10.96 4.14
N PHE A 85 16.91 -11.22 3.41
CA PHE A 85 16.23 -10.22 2.57
C PHE A 85 15.03 -9.57 3.26
N THR A 86 14.37 -10.26 4.20
CA THR A 86 13.17 -9.73 4.86
C THR A 86 13.44 -9.15 6.24
N GLY A 87 14.54 -9.52 6.89
CA GLY A 87 15.09 -8.80 8.05
C GLY A 87 15.90 -7.56 7.64
N VAL A 88 16.15 -6.65 8.60
CA VAL A 88 16.94 -5.40 8.39
C VAL A 88 18.46 -5.67 8.31
N GLY A 89 18.86 -6.83 7.77
CA GLY A 89 20.25 -7.20 7.56
C GLY A 89 20.82 -6.61 6.27
N SER A 90 22.00 -7.09 5.87
CA SER A 90 22.67 -6.65 4.63
C SER A 90 21.81 -6.85 3.37
N GLY A 91 21.09 -7.96 3.26
CA GLY A 91 20.19 -8.22 2.13
C GLY A 91 18.97 -7.29 2.09
N GLY A 92 18.41 -6.96 3.26
CA GLY A 92 17.34 -5.96 3.37
C GLY A 92 17.80 -4.57 2.93
N TRP A 93 19.00 -4.14 3.34
CA TRP A 93 19.61 -2.89 2.89
C TRP A 93 19.90 -2.89 1.39
N LEU A 94 20.50 -3.96 0.85
CA LEU A 94 20.73 -4.09 -0.58
C LEU A 94 19.43 -3.98 -1.37
N LEU A 95 18.38 -4.69 -0.94
CA LEU A 95 17.07 -4.63 -1.58
C LEU A 95 16.47 -3.22 -1.50
N GLY A 96 16.59 -2.55 -0.34
CA GLY A 96 16.16 -1.17 -0.17
C GLY A 96 16.87 -0.20 -1.12
N VAL A 97 18.19 -0.31 -1.25
CA VAL A 97 18.99 0.50 -2.19
C VAL A 97 18.59 0.23 -3.63
N VAL A 98 18.43 -1.04 -4.03
CA VAL A 98 18.03 -1.39 -5.40
C VAL A 98 16.64 -0.85 -5.73
N ILE A 99 15.63 -1.05 -4.86
CA ILE A 99 14.28 -0.54 -5.12
C ILE A 99 14.28 0.99 -5.15
N THR A 100 14.95 1.63 -4.19
CA THR A 100 15.04 3.11 -4.12
C THR A 100 15.74 3.67 -5.35
N GLY A 101 16.85 3.05 -5.80
CA GLY A 101 17.58 3.41 -6.99
C GLY A 101 16.75 3.27 -8.26
N LEU A 102 16.01 2.16 -8.40
CA LEU A 102 15.08 1.96 -9.52
C LEU A 102 13.98 3.03 -9.56
N TYR A 103 13.36 3.36 -8.43
CA TYR A 103 12.35 4.43 -8.37
C TYR A 103 12.96 5.81 -8.62
N THR A 104 14.18 6.06 -8.15
CA THR A 104 14.90 7.32 -8.42
C THR A 104 15.19 7.46 -9.91
N ALA A 105 15.70 6.40 -10.55
CA ALA A 105 15.91 6.36 -12.00
C ALA A 105 14.59 6.59 -12.75
N TYR A 106 13.52 5.95 -12.29
CA TYR A 106 12.21 6.05 -12.89
C TYR A 106 11.62 7.47 -12.87
N TYR A 107 11.69 8.16 -11.73
CA TYR A 107 11.11 9.51 -11.58
C TYR A 107 12.01 10.63 -12.12
N PHE A 108 13.34 10.49 -12.01
CA PHE A 108 14.28 11.59 -12.31
C PHE A 108 15.15 11.37 -13.55
N TYR A 109 15.30 10.12 -13.99
CA TYR A 109 16.18 9.72 -15.09
C TYR A 109 15.46 8.85 -16.13
N SER A 110 14.16 9.11 -16.35
CA SER A 110 13.29 8.30 -17.21
C SER A 110 13.81 8.15 -18.65
N GLY A 111 14.58 9.13 -19.16
CA GLY A 111 15.22 9.07 -20.47
C GLY A 111 16.24 7.94 -20.62
N HIS A 112 16.89 7.52 -19.54
CA HIS A 112 17.83 6.39 -19.53
C HIS A 112 17.13 5.02 -19.46
N LEU A 113 15.80 4.99 -19.31
CA LEU A 113 14.99 3.78 -19.28
C LEU A 113 14.28 3.52 -20.62
N SER A 114 14.72 4.18 -21.70
CA SER A 114 14.25 4.00 -23.07
C SER A 114 14.34 2.54 -23.56
N GLY A 115 15.37 1.80 -23.12
CA GLY A 115 15.54 0.38 -23.44
C GLY A 115 14.34 -0.45 -22.99
N ILE A 116 13.94 -0.30 -21.72
CA ILE A 116 12.84 -1.09 -21.16
C ILE A 116 11.49 -0.59 -21.68
N THR A 117 11.32 0.70 -21.99
CA THR A 117 10.07 1.16 -22.61
C THR A 117 9.82 0.50 -23.94
N ARG A 118 10.85 0.40 -24.81
CA ARG A 118 10.71 -0.24 -26.13
C ARG A 118 10.36 -1.73 -26.06
N VAL A 119 10.85 -2.44 -25.05
CA VAL A 119 10.48 -3.86 -24.84
C VAL A 119 8.97 -4.01 -24.58
N PHE A 120 8.31 -3.00 -24.02
CA PHE A 120 6.86 -3.03 -23.77
C PHE A 120 6.00 -2.50 -24.93
N ASP A 121 6.60 -2.05 -26.04
CA ASP A 121 5.86 -1.55 -27.22
C ASP A 121 4.81 -2.54 -27.73
N PRO A 122 5.09 -3.84 -27.89
CA PRO A 122 4.09 -4.80 -28.40
C PRO A 122 2.83 -4.88 -27.53
N LEU A 123 2.97 -4.78 -26.21
CA LEU A 123 1.84 -4.77 -25.28
C LEU A 123 1.11 -3.41 -25.32
N SER A 124 1.85 -2.31 -25.39
CA SER A 124 1.26 -0.97 -25.44
C SER A 124 0.48 -0.75 -26.74
N GLU A 125 1.01 -1.17 -27.88
CA GLU A 125 0.33 -1.10 -29.17
C GLU A 125 -0.93 -1.95 -29.16
N LEU A 126 -0.87 -3.18 -28.62
CA LEU A 126 -2.03 -4.05 -28.47
C LEU A 126 -3.15 -3.43 -27.61
N LEU A 127 -2.79 -2.79 -26.49
CA LEU A 127 -3.77 -2.30 -25.52
C LEU A 127 -4.25 -0.87 -25.79
N ARG A 128 -3.38 -0.01 -26.32
CA ARG A 128 -3.55 1.46 -26.36
C ARG A 128 -3.39 2.05 -27.76
N ASN A 129 -2.93 1.28 -28.74
CA ASN A 129 -2.62 1.74 -30.09
C ASN A 129 -1.60 2.90 -30.13
N ARG A 130 -0.60 2.86 -29.24
CA ARG A 130 0.50 3.83 -29.14
C ARG A 130 1.75 3.15 -28.57
N ALA A 131 2.92 3.70 -28.89
CA ALA A 131 4.18 3.28 -28.29
C ALA A 131 4.15 3.35 -26.75
N ALA A 132 4.90 2.47 -26.11
CA ALA A 132 4.97 2.40 -24.66
C ALA A 132 5.70 3.64 -24.11
N ASP A 133 5.08 4.26 -23.12
CA ASP A 133 5.71 5.26 -22.29
C ASP A 133 6.11 4.65 -20.94
N ILE A 134 6.98 5.36 -20.23
CA ILE A 134 7.52 4.90 -18.97
C ILE A 134 6.42 4.60 -17.93
N TRP A 135 5.32 5.36 -17.91
CA TRP A 135 4.18 5.18 -16.98
C TRP A 135 3.37 3.93 -17.28
N PHE A 136 3.25 3.59 -18.56
CA PHE A 136 2.67 2.31 -18.97
C PHE A 136 3.51 1.11 -18.50
N VAL A 137 4.83 1.16 -18.69
CA VAL A 137 5.75 0.11 -18.21
C VAL A 137 5.61 -0.09 -16.71
N TYR A 138 5.62 1.00 -15.93
CA TYR A 138 5.40 0.93 -14.50
C TYR A 138 4.06 0.30 -14.15
N GLY A 139 2.97 0.75 -14.79
CA GLY A 139 1.65 0.17 -14.59
C GLY A 139 1.61 -1.34 -14.87
N ALA A 140 2.28 -1.78 -15.94
CA ALA A 140 2.37 -3.19 -16.31
C ALA A 140 3.19 -4.00 -15.29
N CYS A 141 4.41 -3.55 -14.97
CA CYS A 141 5.27 -4.20 -13.97
C CYS A 141 4.60 -4.25 -12.58
N TYR A 142 3.96 -3.17 -12.17
CA TYR A 142 3.21 -3.08 -10.92
C TYR A 142 2.06 -4.09 -10.90
N THR A 143 1.31 -4.19 -12.00
CA THR A 143 0.19 -5.13 -12.12
C THR A 143 0.66 -6.58 -12.10
N ILE A 144 1.75 -6.91 -12.82
CA ILE A 144 2.39 -8.23 -12.76
C ILE A 144 2.80 -8.56 -11.32
N ALA A 145 3.47 -7.63 -10.63
CA ALA A 145 3.89 -7.82 -9.25
C ALA A 145 2.70 -8.08 -8.30
N VAL A 146 1.63 -7.28 -8.38
CA VAL A 146 0.43 -7.44 -7.54
C VAL A 146 -0.29 -8.76 -7.85
N VAL A 147 -0.39 -9.17 -9.11
CA VAL A 147 -1.07 -10.41 -9.50
C VAL A 147 -0.26 -11.63 -9.06
N VAL A 148 1.03 -11.70 -9.39
CA VAL A 148 1.90 -12.84 -9.02
C VAL A 148 2.02 -12.96 -7.50
N MET A 149 2.28 -11.85 -6.80
CA MET A 149 2.38 -11.86 -5.33
C MET A 149 1.01 -12.02 -4.67
N GLY A 150 -0.08 -11.65 -5.35
CA GLY A 150 -1.45 -11.91 -4.93
C GLY A 150 -1.79 -13.41 -4.96
N ILE A 151 -1.43 -14.12 -6.03
CA ILE A 151 -1.58 -15.58 -6.12
C ILE A 151 -0.79 -16.27 -4.99
N LYS A 152 0.46 -15.84 -4.76
CA LYS A 152 1.26 -16.29 -3.61
C LYS A 152 0.55 -16.02 -2.27
N ALA A 153 0.00 -14.82 -2.08
CA ALA A 153 -0.70 -14.45 -0.86
C ALA A 153 -1.98 -15.29 -0.64
N ILE A 154 -2.71 -15.65 -1.70
CA ILE A 154 -3.84 -16.57 -1.63
C ILE A 154 -3.38 -17.95 -1.15
N ALA A 155 -2.29 -18.49 -1.69
CA ALA A 155 -1.73 -19.78 -1.24
C ALA A 155 -1.28 -19.76 0.23
N LYS A 156 -0.65 -18.65 0.66
CA LYS A 156 -0.21 -18.42 2.05
C LYS A 156 -1.38 -18.32 3.03
N TYR A 157 -2.41 -17.53 2.70
CA TYR A 157 -3.55 -17.23 3.58
C TYR A 157 -4.81 -18.05 3.27
N ARG A 158 -4.66 -19.21 2.63
CA ARG A 158 -5.77 -20.09 2.22
C ARG A 158 -6.70 -20.57 3.34
N HIS A 159 -6.25 -20.47 4.59
CA HIS A 159 -7.07 -20.77 5.77
C HIS A 159 -8.09 -19.66 6.10
N SER A 160 -7.93 -18.45 5.57
CA SER A 160 -8.78 -17.30 5.86
C SER A 160 -9.53 -16.82 4.62
N LYS A 161 -10.84 -17.11 4.57
CA LYS A 161 -11.73 -16.63 3.49
C LYS A 161 -11.66 -15.11 3.33
N TYR A 162 -11.56 -14.37 4.43
CA TYR A 162 -11.43 -12.92 4.42
C TYR A 162 -10.20 -12.46 3.63
N GLN A 163 -9.04 -13.07 3.89
CA GLN A 163 -7.79 -12.70 3.21
C GLN A 163 -7.81 -13.08 1.73
N ILE A 164 -8.41 -14.22 1.37
CA ILE A 164 -8.58 -14.65 -0.02
C ILE A 164 -9.42 -13.64 -0.80
N ILE A 165 -10.65 -13.35 -0.33
CA ILE A 165 -11.57 -12.45 -1.02
C ILE A 165 -10.96 -11.05 -1.16
N ARG A 166 -10.34 -10.54 -0.09
CA ARG A 166 -9.64 -9.25 -0.11
C ARG A 166 -8.51 -9.24 -1.14
N THR A 167 -7.75 -10.33 -1.25
CA THR A 167 -6.64 -10.44 -2.21
C THR A 167 -7.15 -10.51 -3.65
N CYS A 168 -8.24 -11.23 -3.91
CA CYS A 168 -8.91 -11.22 -5.21
C CYS A 168 -9.40 -9.81 -5.57
N SER A 169 -9.99 -9.08 -4.62
CA SER A 169 -10.45 -7.70 -4.81
C SER A 169 -9.31 -6.77 -5.24
N ILE A 170 -8.18 -6.77 -4.54
CA ILE A 170 -7.05 -5.90 -4.89
C ILE A 170 -6.42 -6.27 -6.24
N MET A 171 -6.35 -7.56 -6.58
CA MET A 171 -5.86 -8.02 -7.89
C MET A 171 -6.79 -7.53 -9.00
N PHE A 172 -8.11 -7.68 -8.80
CA PHE A 172 -9.12 -7.19 -9.74
C PHE A 172 -9.07 -5.68 -9.91
N CYS A 173 -9.02 -4.90 -8.82
CA CYS A 173 -8.95 -3.44 -8.90
C CYS A 173 -7.64 -2.98 -9.57
N GLN A 174 -6.52 -3.65 -9.30
CA GLN A 174 -5.25 -3.29 -9.95
C GLN A 174 -5.26 -3.62 -11.44
N PHE A 175 -5.63 -4.85 -11.82
CA PHE A 175 -5.64 -5.26 -13.21
C PHE A 175 -6.77 -4.56 -14.00
N GLY A 176 -8.00 -4.61 -13.49
CA GLY A 176 -9.17 -4.03 -14.13
C GLY A 176 -9.16 -2.51 -14.12
N PHE A 177 -9.26 -1.90 -12.94
CA PHE A 177 -9.47 -0.44 -12.84
C PHE A 177 -8.19 0.37 -13.02
N ALA A 178 -7.05 -0.08 -12.49
CA ALA A 178 -5.83 0.73 -12.54
C ALA A 178 -4.99 0.51 -13.81
N PHE A 179 -5.13 -0.63 -14.49
CA PHE A 179 -4.33 -0.96 -15.68
C PHE A 179 -5.17 -1.08 -16.95
N MET A 180 -6.22 -1.90 -16.95
CA MET A 180 -6.99 -2.17 -18.17
C MET A 180 -7.88 -1.00 -18.58
N VAL A 181 -8.67 -0.44 -17.67
CA VAL A 181 -9.59 0.68 -17.97
C VAL A 181 -8.85 1.88 -18.57
N PRO A 182 -7.76 2.40 -17.98
CA PRO A 182 -7.06 3.53 -18.57
C PRO A 182 -6.44 3.20 -19.93
N SER A 183 -5.93 1.97 -20.10
CA SER A 183 -5.33 1.54 -21.37
C SER A 183 -6.37 1.48 -22.50
N ILE A 184 -7.55 0.95 -22.22
CA ILE A 184 -8.68 0.90 -23.17
C ILE A 184 -9.18 2.32 -23.46
N MET A 185 -9.27 3.20 -22.47
CA MET A 185 -9.67 4.60 -22.66
C MET A 185 -8.74 5.32 -23.64
N GLU A 186 -7.43 5.13 -23.51
CA GLU A 186 -6.46 5.72 -24.43
C GLU A 186 -6.60 5.13 -25.84
N ARG A 187 -6.87 3.83 -26.00
CA ARG A 187 -7.16 3.22 -27.31
C ARG A 187 -8.39 3.83 -27.98
N LEU A 188 -9.39 4.25 -27.20
CA LEU A 188 -10.60 4.90 -27.67
C LEU A 188 -10.44 6.42 -27.85
N ASN A 189 -9.22 6.96 -27.73
CA ASN A 189 -8.93 8.40 -27.76
C ASN A 189 -9.76 9.22 -26.74
N GLN A 190 -10.08 8.60 -25.60
CA GLN A 190 -10.78 9.20 -24.47
C GLN A 190 -9.79 9.70 -23.41
N PRO A 191 -10.18 10.64 -22.53
CA PRO A 191 -9.30 11.11 -21.46
C PRO A 191 -8.90 9.95 -20.55
N TYR A 192 -7.62 9.96 -20.14
CA TYR A 192 -7.10 9.01 -19.16
C TYR A 192 -7.90 9.09 -17.86
N PHE A 193 -8.45 7.96 -17.43
CA PHE A 193 -9.35 7.88 -16.28
C PHE A 193 -8.95 6.74 -15.35
N LEU A 194 -8.77 7.07 -14.08
CA LEU A 194 -8.49 6.13 -12.99
C LEU A 194 -9.72 6.00 -12.09
N PRO A 195 -10.54 4.93 -12.23
CA PRO A 195 -11.78 4.79 -11.49
C PRO A 195 -11.60 4.64 -9.98
N ASN A 196 -10.41 4.24 -9.53
CA ASN A 196 -10.09 3.89 -8.15
C ASN A 196 -9.23 4.94 -7.42
N TYR A 197 -9.00 6.11 -8.02
CA TYR A 197 -8.31 7.23 -7.39
C TYR A 197 -9.21 8.46 -7.37
N PHE A 198 -9.32 9.09 -6.21
CA PHE A 198 -10.19 10.25 -5.98
C PHE A 198 -9.47 11.26 -5.09
N TRP A 199 -10.03 12.45 -4.97
CA TRP A 199 -9.48 13.48 -4.08
C TRP A 199 -9.52 13.02 -2.61
N PRO A 200 -8.49 13.34 -1.80
CA PRO A 200 -7.34 14.20 -2.08
C PRO A 200 -6.12 13.50 -2.71
N LEU A 201 -6.22 12.21 -3.08
CA LEU A 201 -5.09 11.48 -3.66
C LEU A 201 -4.87 11.86 -5.14
N GLU A 202 -5.94 11.90 -5.93
CA GLU A 202 -5.94 12.37 -7.33
C GLU A 202 -6.51 13.78 -7.40
N TYR A 203 -5.67 14.76 -7.09
CA TYR A 203 -6.08 16.17 -7.12
C TYR A 203 -6.12 16.75 -8.55
N LYS A 204 -5.36 16.19 -9.50
CA LYS A 204 -5.22 16.74 -10.87
C LYS A 204 -6.52 16.68 -11.66
N ALA A 205 -7.40 15.72 -11.36
CA ALA A 205 -8.70 15.57 -12.01
C ALA A 205 -9.69 16.71 -11.66
N LEU A 206 -9.49 17.40 -10.53
CA LEU A 206 -10.34 18.50 -10.05
C LEU A 206 -9.65 19.86 -10.21
N MET A 207 -8.58 19.96 -11.01
CA MET A 207 -7.89 21.22 -11.26
C MET A 207 -8.62 22.02 -12.34
N PRO A 208 -8.71 23.36 -12.20
CA PRO A 208 -9.49 24.22 -13.08
C PRO A 208 -9.08 24.09 -14.55
N ASP A 209 -7.78 24.04 -14.85
CA ASP A 209 -7.24 23.83 -16.21
C ASP A 209 -7.84 22.55 -16.84
N LYS A 210 -7.77 21.44 -16.11
CA LYS A 210 -8.23 20.13 -16.59
C LYS A 210 -9.74 20.03 -16.65
N VAL A 211 -10.44 20.64 -15.70
CA VAL A 211 -11.91 20.67 -15.68
C VAL A 211 -12.43 21.49 -16.85
N GLY A 212 -11.81 22.64 -17.14
CA GLY A 212 -12.08 23.44 -18.34
C GLY A 212 -11.85 22.64 -19.61
N ASP A 213 -10.69 22.00 -19.77
CA ASP A 213 -10.38 21.15 -20.92
C ASP A 213 -11.38 19.99 -21.08
N LEU A 214 -11.74 19.32 -19.97
CA LEU A 214 -12.68 18.21 -19.99
C LEU A 214 -14.08 18.67 -20.42
N LEU A 215 -14.60 19.75 -19.83
CA LEU A 215 -15.93 20.28 -20.14
C LEU A 215 -16.01 20.85 -21.56
N ASN A 216 -14.94 21.50 -22.03
CA ASN A 216 -14.87 22.10 -23.37
C ASN A 216 -14.58 21.09 -24.48
N SER A 217 -14.06 19.90 -24.17
CA SER A 217 -13.76 18.86 -25.16
C SER A 217 -15.00 18.28 -25.87
N GLY A 218 -16.21 18.56 -25.39
CA GLY A 218 -17.46 18.06 -25.96
C GLY A 218 -17.67 16.54 -25.86
N LYS A 219 -16.74 15.81 -25.23
CA LYS A 219 -16.81 14.35 -25.07
C LYS A 219 -17.65 14.02 -23.83
N ALA A 220 -18.75 13.29 -24.00
CA ALA A 220 -19.61 12.84 -22.90
C ALA A 220 -18.82 12.11 -21.78
N MET A 221 -17.74 11.41 -22.14
CA MET A 221 -16.84 10.74 -21.21
C MET A 221 -16.14 11.71 -20.25
N ALA A 222 -15.82 12.92 -20.68
CA ALA A 222 -15.17 13.92 -19.84
C ALA A 222 -16.10 14.39 -18.70
N GLY A 223 -17.37 14.67 -19.03
CA GLY A 223 -18.40 14.96 -18.03
C GLY A 223 -18.59 13.81 -17.02
N PHE A 224 -18.55 12.56 -17.51
CA PHE A 224 -18.60 11.38 -16.66
C PHE A 224 -17.39 11.29 -15.70
N VAL A 225 -16.17 11.48 -16.18
CA VAL A 225 -14.95 11.43 -15.34
C VAL A 225 -15.00 12.45 -14.21
N PHE A 226 -15.41 13.69 -14.52
CA PHE A 226 -15.56 14.75 -13.53
C PHE A 226 -16.68 14.43 -12.52
N GLY A 227 -17.86 14.05 -13.02
CA GLY A 227 -19.00 13.67 -12.19
C GLY A 227 -18.70 12.48 -11.28
N TRP A 228 -17.97 11.48 -11.78
CA TRP A 228 -17.49 10.34 -11.00
C TRP A 228 -16.54 10.76 -9.88
N GLY A 229 -15.60 11.67 -10.19
CA GLY A 229 -14.67 12.22 -9.19
C GLY A 229 -15.40 12.90 -8.04
N ILE A 230 -16.41 13.74 -8.32
CA ILE A 230 -17.24 14.40 -7.31
C ILE A 230 -18.08 13.38 -6.53
N LEU A 231 -18.80 12.50 -7.24
CA LEU A 231 -19.62 11.45 -6.64
C LEU A 231 -18.80 10.60 -5.67
N MET A 232 -17.62 10.15 -6.10
CA MET A 232 -16.74 9.33 -5.27
C MET A 232 -16.17 10.10 -4.08
N THR A 233 -15.80 11.36 -4.26
CA THR A 233 -15.19 12.18 -3.20
C THR A 233 -16.20 12.61 -2.14
N LEU A 234 -17.35 13.15 -2.56
CA LEU A 234 -18.30 13.80 -1.64
C LEU A 234 -19.37 12.84 -1.11
N ILE A 235 -19.73 11.80 -1.85
CA ILE A 235 -20.86 10.91 -1.52
C ILE A 235 -20.35 9.51 -1.20
N ALA A 236 -19.79 8.80 -2.18
CA ALA A 236 -19.49 7.38 -2.02
C ALA A 236 -18.40 7.15 -0.96
N THR A 237 -17.33 7.96 -0.94
CA THR A 237 -16.25 7.80 0.03
C THR A 237 -16.72 7.99 1.47
N PRO A 238 -17.41 9.10 1.84
CA PRO A 238 -17.95 9.24 3.20
C PRO A 238 -18.94 8.13 3.57
N VAL A 239 -19.86 7.77 2.67
CA VAL A 239 -20.87 6.73 2.93
C VAL A 239 -20.23 5.36 3.14
N LEU A 240 -19.34 4.92 2.24
CA LEU A 240 -18.65 3.64 2.36
C LEU A 240 -17.73 3.62 3.60
N THR A 241 -17.12 4.74 3.94
CA THR A 241 -16.27 4.84 5.13
C THR A 241 -17.08 4.83 6.42
N TYR A 242 -18.30 5.38 6.41
CA TYR A 242 -19.24 5.27 7.51
C TYR A 242 -19.60 3.80 7.77
N TYR A 243 -19.94 3.02 6.74
CA TYR A 243 -20.34 1.62 6.91
C TYR A 243 -19.19 0.64 7.11
N PHE A 244 -18.06 0.84 6.45
CA PHE A 244 -16.97 -0.14 6.38
C PHE A 244 -15.63 0.35 6.96
N GLY A 245 -15.56 1.58 7.46
CA GLY A 245 -14.30 2.21 7.85
C GLY A 245 -13.37 2.38 6.63
N LYS A 246 -12.07 2.55 6.85
CA LYS A 246 -11.10 2.69 5.76
C LYS A 246 -10.88 1.43 4.93
N ARG A 247 -11.39 0.28 5.40
CA ARG A 247 -11.02 -1.03 4.85
C ARG A 247 -11.42 -1.17 3.39
N TRP A 248 -12.60 -0.66 3.02
CA TRP A 248 -13.13 -0.74 1.65
C TRP A 248 -12.16 -0.14 0.63
N TYR A 249 -11.46 0.94 0.99
CA TYR A 249 -10.50 1.57 0.10
C TYR A 249 -9.09 1.04 0.33
N CYS A 250 -8.50 1.35 1.49
CA CYS A 250 -7.06 1.16 1.76
C CYS A 250 -6.60 -0.29 1.72
N SER A 251 -7.51 -1.26 1.88
CA SER A 251 -7.18 -2.68 1.91
C SER A 251 -7.85 -3.53 0.82
N TRP A 252 -8.86 -3.00 0.12
CA TRP A 252 -9.64 -3.77 -0.87
C TRP A 252 -9.59 -3.18 -2.29
N VAL A 253 -9.37 -1.87 -2.45
CA VAL A 253 -9.43 -1.18 -3.76
C VAL A 253 -8.16 -0.40 -4.11
N CYS A 254 -7.52 0.22 -3.11
CA CYS A 254 -6.39 1.12 -3.30
C CYS A 254 -5.17 0.38 -3.89
N GLY A 255 -4.61 0.94 -4.98
CA GLY A 255 -3.43 0.38 -5.64
C GLY A 255 -2.23 0.24 -4.71
N CYS A 256 -1.90 1.28 -3.92
CA CYS A 256 -0.84 1.21 -2.90
C CYS A 256 -1.08 0.09 -1.89
N GLY A 257 -2.35 -0.09 -1.50
CA GLY A 257 -2.77 -1.20 -0.63
C GLY A 257 -2.59 -2.56 -1.28
N GLY A 258 -2.80 -2.65 -2.60
CA GLY A 258 -2.56 -3.84 -3.41
C GLY A 258 -1.12 -4.35 -3.30
N LEU A 259 -0.13 -3.48 -3.54
CA LEU A 259 1.28 -3.83 -3.42
C LEU A 259 1.68 -4.11 -1.98
N ALA A 260 1.22 -3.30 -1.02
CA ALA A 260 1.52 -3.48 0.40
C ALA A 260 0.99 -4.81 0.97
N ASN A 261 -0.21 -5.22 0.55
CA ASN A 261 -0.85 -6.46 1.01
C ASN A 261 -0.32 -7.71 0.30
N THR A 262 0.35 -7.56 -0.84
CA THR A 262 0.90 -8.68 -1.63
C THR A 262 2.43 -8.70 -1.50
N ALA A 263 3.14 -7.96 -2.35
CA ALA A 263 4.60 -7.91 -2.36
C ALA A 263 5.19 -7.42 -1.03
N GLY A 264 4.53 -6.46 -0.37
CA GLY A 264 4.96 -5.92 0.92
C GLY A 264 4.74 -6.84 2.13
N ASP A 265 3.94 -7.90 2.00
CA ASP A 265 3.48 -8.72 3.14
C ASP A 265 4.63 -9.27 4.01
N SER A 266 5.77 -9.59 3.40
CA SER A 266 6.96 -10.09 4.08
C SER A 266 7.54 -9.08 5.09
N PHE A 267 7.36 -7.78 4.86
CA PHE A 267 7.98 -6.70 5.64
C PHE A 267 7.10 -6.13 6.75
N ARG A 268 5.88 -6.65 6.94
CA ARG A 268 4.93 -6.15 7.97
C ARG A 268 5.54 -5.99 9.36
N HIS A 269 6.44 -6.91 9.70
CA HIS A 269 7.07 -7.02 11.01
C HIS A 269 8.02 -5.86 11.36
N LEU A 270 8.49 -5.11 10.35
CA LEU A 270 9.42 -3.99 10.48
C LEU A 270 8.77 -2.68 10.93
N SER A 271 7.46 -2.55 10.74
CA SER A 271 6.72 -1.33 11.08
C SER A 271 6.96 -0.92 12.54
N ASN A 272 7.48 0.26 12.82
CA ASN A 272 7.77 0.64 14.22
C ASN A 272 6.47 0.91 15.02
N LYS A 273 6.37 0.36 16.24
CA LYS A 273 5.21 0.49 17.14
C LYS A 273 5.42 1.49 18.29
N SER A 274 6.57 2.16 18.33
CA SER A 274 6.90 3.11 19.39
C SER A 274 5.97 4.32 19.40
N ARG A 275 5.86 4.96 20.57
CA ARG A 275 5.08 6.19 20.75
C ARG A 275 5.63 7.34 19.89
N SER A 276 6.95 7.44 19.72
CA SER A 276 7.59 8.46 18.88
C SER A 276 7.23 8.26 17.41
N ALA A 277 7.24 7.02 16.91
CA ALA A 277 6.80 6.72 15.53
C ALA A 277 5.34 7.11 15.30
N TRP A 278 4.48 6.93 16.30
CA TRP A 278 3.09 7.39 16.24
C TRP A 278 2.95 8.92 16.24
N GLN A 279 3.79 9.65 16.97
CA GLN A 279 3.77 11.12 16.94
C GLN A 279 4.14 11.63 15.55
N VAL A 280 5.23 11.10 14.97
CA VAL A 280 5.68 11.45 13.61
C VAL A 280 4.60 11.12 12.58
N GLU A 281 4.01 9.92 12.66
CA GLU A 281 2.90 9.51 11.79
C GLU A 281 1.75 10.52 11.77
N ARG A 282 1.29 10.96 12.95
CA ARG A 282 0.19 11.93 13.05
C ARG A 282 0.57 13.28 12.48
N ILE A 283 1.76 13.77 12.82
CA ILE A 283 2.21 15.09 12.36
C ILE A 283 2.31 15.07 10.83
N MET A 284 3.09 14.14 10.27
CA MET A 284 3.34 14.08 8.83
C MET A 284 2.05 13.92 8.02
N ILE A 285 1.19 12.96 8.38
CA ILE A 285 0.02 12.65 7.56
C ILE A 285 -0.99 13.80 7.53
N TYR A 286 -1.16 14.52 8.65
CA TYR A 286 -2.07 15.67 8.71
C TYR A 286 -1.42 16.94 8.13
N SER A 287 -0.11 17.12 8.25
CA SER A 287 0.60 18.20 7.55
C SER A 287 0.45 18.07 6.03
N VAL A 288 0.59 16.85 5.48
CA VAL A 288 0.36 16.62 4.05
C VAL A 288 -1.10 16.88 3.67
N LEU A 289 -2.07 16.43 4.49
CA LEU A 289 -3.49 16.71 4.24
C LEU A 289 -3.77 18.22 4.20
N VAL A 290 -3.33 18.97 5.20
CA VAL A 290 -3.50 20.43 5.26
C VAL A 290 -2.87 21.08 4.03
N PHE A 291 -1.66 20.66 3.65
CA PHE A 291 -0.98 21.17 2.48
C PHE A 291 -1.75 20.92 1.18
N VAL A 292 -2.32 19.72 0.98
CA VAL A 292 -3.18 19.41 -0.19
C VAL A 292 -4.43 20.27 -0.21
N VAL A 293 -5.10 20.42 0.93
CA VAL A 293 -6.34 21.22 1.04
C VAL A 293 -6.04 22.68 0.72
N VAL A 294 -5.00 23.25 1.31
CA VAL A 294 -4.57 24.64 1.06
C VAL A 294 -4.16 24.82 -0.40
N MET A 295 -3.35 23.93 -0.95
CA MET A 295 -2.96 23.97 -2.37
C MET A 295 -4.17 23.90 -3.29
N THR A 296 -5.11 22.98 -3.03
CA THR A 296 -6.33 22.85 -3.84
C THR A 296 -7.14 24.15 -3.77
N ALA A 297 -7.35 24.70 -2.58
CA ALA A 297 -8.05 25.97 -2.40
C ALA A 297 -7.34 27.10 -3.15
N MET A 298 -6.03 27.29 -2.95
CA MET A 298 -5.24 28.32 -3.63
C MET A 298 -5.35 28.24 -5.16
N VAL A 299 -5.27 27.05 -5.74
CA VAL A 299 -5.39 26.87 -7.20
C VAL A 299 -6.79 27.27 -7.71
N TRP A 300 -7.85 26.97 -6.96
CA TRP A 300 -9.21 27.39 -7.32
C TRP A 300 -9.44 28.90 -7.11
N LEU A 301 -8.89 29.48 -6.05
CA LEU A 301 -8.94 30.93 -5.82
C LEU A 301 -8.25 31.69 -6.96
N ASP A 302 -7.07 31.23 -7.39
CA ASP A 302 -6.34 31.83 -8.52
C ASP A 302 -7.14 31.74 -9.83
N ALA A 303 -7.81 30.61 -10.08
CA ALA A 303 -8.62 30.44 -11.28
C ALA A 303 -9.85 31.35 -11.33
N TRP A 304 -10.42 31.72 -10.18
CA TRP A 304 -11.59 32.61 -10.12
C TRP A 304 -11.20 34.10 -10.08
N TRP A 305 -10.14 34.46 -9.37
CA TRP A 305 -9.79 35.86 -9.13
C TRP A 305 -8.52 36.33 -9.84
N GLY A 306 -7.66 35.43 -10.32
CA GLY A 306 -6.42 35.78 -11.03
C GLY A 306 -5.38 36.51 -10.17
N THR A 307 -5.48 36.45 -8.84
CA THR A 307 -4.75 37.31 -7.91
C THR A 307 -3.43 36.75 -7.38
N LEU A 308 -3.08 35.48 -7.66
CA LEU A 308 -1.93 34.82 -7.02
C LEU A 308 -0.65 34.80 -7.86
N GLY A 309 -0.62 35.46 -9.03
CA GLY A 309 0.62 35.80 -9.75
C GLY A 309 1.57 34.63 -10.02
N GLY A 310 1.05 33.41 -10.24
CA GLY A 310 1.85 32.20 -10.49
C GLY A 310 2.32 31.44 -9.25
N ALA A 311 2.01 31.89 -8.03
CA ALA A 311 2.29 31.15 -6.79
C ALA A 311 1.57 29.80 -6.77
N SER A 312 0.37 29.71 -7.35
CA SER A 312 -0.42 28.48 -7.52
C SER A 312 0.36 27.40 -8.28
N LEU A 313 1.04 27.78 -9.38
CA LEU A 313 1.86 26.88 -10.19
C LEU A 313 3.11 26.40 -9.43
N THR A 314 3.75 27.30 -8.67
CA THR A 314 4.92 26.96 -7.85
C THR A 314 4.55 25.95 -6.78
N VAL A 315 3.47 26.19 -6.03
CA VAL A 315 2.98 25.26 -5.00
C VAL A 315 2.61 23.91 -5.62
N ARG A 316 1.98 23.89 -6.81
CA ARG A 316 1.68 22.65 -7.55
C ARG A 316 2.93 21.86 -7.92
N LYS A 317 3.97 22.53 -8.42
CA LYS A 317 5.26 21.90 -8.76
C LYS A 317 5.95 21.33 -7.52
N VAL A 318 6.01 22.10 -6.43
CA VAL A 318 6.59 21.68 -5.16
C VAL A 318 5.86 20.45 -4.60
N TYR A 319 4.52 20.46 -4.63
CA TYR A 319 3.72 19.30 -4.21
C TYR A 319 4.02 18.07 -5.09
N GLY A 320 4.01 18.23 -6.41
CA GLY A 320 4.28 17.14 -7.35
C GLY A 320 5.67 16.51 -7.15
N PHE A 321 6.69 17.34 -6.90
CA PHE A 321 8.05 16.89 -6.66
C PHE A 321 8.22 16.24 -5.27
N LEU A 322 7.90 16.96 -4.19
CA LEU A 322 8.15 16.49 -2.82
C LEU A 322 7.21 15.36 -2.42
N ILE A 323 5.90 15.55 -2.61
CA ILE A 323 4.90 14.58 -2.13
C ILE A 323 4.68 13.47 -3.16
N GLY A 324 4.59 13.82 -4.44
CA GLY A 324 4.41 12.85 -5.52
C GLY A 324 5.66 11.99 -5.78
N ALA A 325 6.71 12.60 -6.31
CA ALA A 325 7.90 11.86 -6.76
C ALA A 325 8.74 11.32 -5.60
N VAL A 326 9.16 12.18 -4.68
CA VAL A 326 10.07 11.79 -3.58
C VAL A 326 9.34 10.94 -2.54
N PHE A 327 8.23 11.44 -1.99
CA PHE A 327 7.62 10.77 -0.84
C PHE A 327 6.73 9.57 -1.23
N SER A 328 5.81 9.72 -2.18
CA SER A 328 4.96 8.61 -2.62
C SER A 328 5.72 7.60 -3.50
N GLY A 329 6.60 8.08 -4.39
CA GLY A 329 7.36 7.23 -5.30
C GLY A 329 8.55 6.58 -4.60
N VAL A 330 9.61 7.36 -4.39
CA VAL A 330 10.92 6.85 -3.93
C VAL A 330 10.84 6.30 -2.52
N ILE A 331 10.35 7.08 -1.55
CA ILE A 331 10.32 6.66 -0.15
C ILE A 331 9.23 5.62 0.10
N GLY A 332 8.07 5.81 -0.53
CA GLY A 332 6.88 4.98 -0.32
C GLY A 332 7.16 3.48 -0.46
N VAL A 333 7.70 3.07 -1.61
CA VAL A 333 8.00 1.66 -1.92
C VAL A 333 9.45 1.29 -1.63
N GLY A 334 10.40 2.22 -1.85
CA GLY A 334 11.84 1.98 -1.65
C GLY A 334 12.20 1.53 -0.23
N PHE A 335 11.47 2.02 0.77
CA PHE A 335 11.75 1.73 2.18
C PHE A 335 10.98 0.54 2.74
N TYR A 336 10.28 -0.26 1.91
CA TYR A 336 9.61 -1.47 2.39
C TYR A 336 10.54 -2.43 3.16
N PRO A 337 11.77 -2.72 2.69
CA PRO A 337 12.70 -3.61 3.40
C PRO A 337 13.26 -3.04 4.70
N LEU A 338 13.02 -1.76 5.01
CA LEU A 338 13.60 -1.07 6.17
C LEU A 338 12.53 -0.64 7.18
N LEU A 339 11.42 -0.07 6.72
CA LEU A 339 10.39 0.56 7.54
C LEU A 339 9.04 -0.16 7.51
N GLY A 340 8.89 -1.17 6.66
CA GLY A 340 7.68 -1.98 6.53
C GLY A 340 6.80 -1.62 5.33
N SER A 341 5.73 -2.40 5.12
CA SER A 341 4.97 -2.43 3.86
C SER A 341 4.08 -1.23 3.56
N ARG A 342 3.90 -0.29 4.50
CA ARG A 342 2.94 0.81 4.38
C ARG A 342 3.50 2.17 4.77
N VAL A 343 4.75 2.46 4.41
CA VAL A 343 5.39 3.76 4.70
C VAL A 343 4.54 4.91 4.15
N TRP A 344 4.21 4.89 2.86
CA TRP A 344 3.36 5.92 2.24
C TRP A 344 1.98 6.03 2.91
N CYS A 345 1.25 4.92 3.04
CA CYS A 345 -0.11 4.93 3.60
C CYS A 345 -0.14 5.39 5.07
N ARG A 346 0.96 5.21 5.80
CA ARG A 346 1.09 5.57 7.20
C ARG A 346 1.48 7.03 7.38
N PHE A 347 2.47 7.52 6.65
CA PHE A 347 3.07 8.83 6.91
C PHE A 347 2.63 9.93 5.94
N GLY A 348 2.16 9.60 4.73
CA GLY A 348 2.00 10.60 3.66
C GLY A 348 0.70 10.60 2.89
N CYS A 349 -0.08 9.51 2.92
CA CYS A 349 -1.28 9.41 2.10
C CYS A 349 -2.40 10.34 2.61
N PRO A 350 -2.77 11.41 1.89
CA PRO A 350 -3.79 12.36 2.34
C PRO A 350 -5.19 11.69 2.37
N MET A 351 -5.44 10.74 1.46
CA MET A 351 -6.68 9.96 1.46
C MET A 351 -6.80 9.10 2.72
N ALA A 352 -5.70 8.49 3.17
CA ALA A 352 -5.71 7.73 4.42
C ALA A 352 -5.98 8.63 5.64
N ALA A 353 -5.57 9.89 5.61
CA ALA A 353 -5.89 10.89 6.64
C ALA A 353 -7.39 11.19 6.69
N VAL A 354 -8.01 11.57 5.56
CA VAL A 354 -9.45 11.87 5.46
C VAL A 354 -10.29 10.68 5.91
N LEU A 355 -10.04 9.51 5.31
CA LEU A 355 -10.71 8.27 5.67
C LEU A 355 -10.49 7.92 7.16
N GLY A 356 -9.35 8.31 7.74
CA GLY A 356 -9.01 8.04 9.13
C GLY A 356 -9.74 8.90 10.13
N ILE A 357 -10.00 10.16 9.77
CA ILE A 357 -10.84 11.06 10.54
C ILE A 357 -12.27 10.51 10.55
N ILE A 358 -12.83 10.22 9.37
CA ILE A 358 -14.19 9.65 9.25
C ILE A 358 -14.27 8.31 9.99
N GLN A 359 -13.27 7.43 9.82
CA GLN A 359 -13.26 6.16 10.53
C GLN A 359 -13.21 6.35 12.04
N LYS A 360 -12.44 7.29 12.57
CA LYS A 360 -12.32 7.48 14.02
C LYS A 360 -13.63 7.96 14.63
N PHE A 361 -14.30 8.92 13.98
CA PHE A 361 -15.43 9.63 14.59
C PHE A 361 -16.82 9.11 14.18
N LYS A 362 -16.98 8.56 12.97
CA LYS A 362 -18.32 8.25 12.42
C LYS A 362 -18.49 6.80 11.95
N SER A 363 -17.41 6.06 11.72
CA SER A 363 -17.52 4.70 11.18
C SER A 363 -18.13 3.69 12.15
N ARG A 364 -19.01 2.83 11.64
CA ARG A 364 -19.57 1.64 12.29
C ARG A 364 -18.57 0.49 12.42
N PHE A 365 -17.54 0.47 11.58
CA PHE A 365 -16.50 -0.54 11.63
C PHE A 365 -15.64 -0.41 12.90
N ARG A 366 -15.49 -1.53 13.61
CA ARG A 366 -14.67 -1.70 14.81
C ARG A 366 -13.93 -3.04 14.79
N ILE A 367 -12.81 -3.06 15.52
CA ILE A 367 -12.09 -4.29 15.81
C ILE A 367 -12.25 -4.53 17.30
N THR A 368 -13.15 -5.45 17.64
CA THR A 368 -13.48 -5.82 19.01
C THR A 368 -12.51 -6.86 19.53
N THR A 369 -12.37 -6.93 20.85
CA THR A 369 -11.41 -7.82 21.50
C THR A 369 -12.04 -8.53 22.67
N ASN A 370 -11.86 -9.85 22.76
CA ASN A 370 -12.16 -10.60 23.97
C ASN A 370 -10.91 -10.69 24.86
N GLY A 371 -10.74 -9.70 25.75
CA GLY A 371 -9.53 -9.59 26.59
C GLY A 371 -9.25 -10.83 27.45
N ALA A 372 -10.29 -11.51 27.94
CA ALA A 372 -10.16 -12.70 28.78
C ALA A 372 -9.47 -13.88 28.08
N GLN A 373 -9.57 -13.95 26.75
CA GLN A 373 -8.94 -15.01 25.95
C GLN A 373 -7.53 -14.63 25.45
N CYS A 374 -7.07 -13.41 25.73
CA CYS A 374 -5.78 -12.91 25.27
C CYS A 374 -4.61 -13.51 26.06
N ILE A 375 -3.80 -14.33 25.37
CA ILE A 375 -2.56 -14.91 25.93
C ILE A 375 -1.32 -14.02 25.75
N SER A 376 -1.49 -12.74 25.37
CA SER A 376 -0.39 -11.77 25.27
C SER A 376 0.79 -12.13 24.32
N CYS A 377 0.60 -13.06 23.38
CA CYS A 377 1.67 -13.56 22.48
C CYS A 377 2.29 -12.51 21.54
N GLY A 378 1.60 -11.40 21.25
CA GLY A 378 2.13 -10.28 20.46
C GLY A 378 2.13 -10.45 18.94
N ASN A 379 1.66 -11.58 18.39
CA ASN A 379 1.59 -11.79 16.94
C ASN A 379 0.76 -10.71 16.21
N CYS A 380 -0.35 -10.29 16.82
CA CYS A 380 -1.22 -9.24 16.28
C CYS A 380 -0.50 -7.89 16.14
N SER A 381 0.31 -7.49 17.13
CA SER A 381 1.14 -6.28 17.05
C SER A 381 2.28 -6.47 16.05
N LYS A 382 2.96 -7.63 16.09
CA LYS A 382 4.14 -7.89 15.24
C LYS A 382 3.80 -7.71 13.77
N TYR A 383 2.70 -8.29 13.30
CA TYR A 383 2.28 -8.24 11.89
C TYR A 383 1.31 -7.10 11.54
N CYS A 384 1.09 -6.14 12.45
CA CYS A 384 0.37 -4.93 12.12
C CYS A 384 1.26 -3.99 11.26
N GLU A 385 0.91 -3.89 9.98
CA GLU A 385 1.62 -3.05 9.00
C GLU A 385 1.48 -1.54 9.23
N MET A 386 0.51 -1.13 10.04
CA MET A 386 0.32 0.28 10.42
C MET A 386 1.09 0.64 11.70
N GLY A 387 1.90 -0.27 12.25
CA GLY A 387 2.67 0.00 13.47
C GLY A 387 1.80 0.21 14.70
N ILE A 388 0.63 -0.42 14.78
CA ILE A 388 -0.25 -0.37 15.95
C ILE A 388 0.16 -1.48 16.92
N ASP A 389 0.31 -1.15 18.20
CA ASP A 389 0.44 -2.15 19.27
C ASP A 389 -0.93 -2.76 19.61
N VAL A 390 -1.39 -3.70 18.79
CA VAL A 390 -2.68 -4.36 18.94
C VAL A 390 -2.78 -5.18 20.24
N ARG A 391 -1.68 -5.78 20.68
CA ARG A 391 -1.59 -6.53 21.95
C ARG A 391 -1.97 -5.64 23.13
N TRP A 392 -1.51 -4.39 23.16
CA TRP A 392 -1.83 -3.45 24.24
C TRP A 392 -3.33 -3.23 24.41
N TYR A 393 -4.07 -3.14 23.29
CA TYR A 393 -5.53 -3.04 23.27
C TYR A 393 -6.19 -4.35 23.71
N ALA A 394 -5.77 -5.47 23.12
CA ALA A 394 -6.34 -6.79 23.40
C ALA A 394 -6.18 -7.22 24.87
N GLN A 395 -5.03 -6.95 25.50
CA GLN A 395 -4.80 -7.27 26.91
C GLN A 395 -5.75 -6.53 27.87
N ARG A 396 -6.26 -5.38 27.43
CA ARG A 396 -7.15 -4.51 28.23
C ARG A 396 -8.61 -4.67 27.83
N GLY A 397 -8.94 -5.61 26.94
CA GLY A 397 -10.30 -5.77 26.44
C GLY A 397 -10.81 -4.54 25.67
N GLN A 398 -9.91 -3.74 25.08
CA GLN A 398 -10.28 -2.47 24.45
C GLN A 398 -10.33 -2.57 22.94
N ASP A 399 -11.33 -1.94 22.34
CA ASP A 399 -11.42 -1.80 20.89
C ASP A 399 -10.23 -1.03 20.31
N ILE A 400 -9.82 -1.42 19.10
CA ILE A 400 -8.72 -0.74 18.40
C ILE A 400 -9.23 0.57 17.80
N VAL A 401 -9.07 1.68 18.52
CA VAL A 401 -9.54 3.02 18.13
C VAL A 401 -8.51 3.86 17.34
N ARG A 402 -7.46 3.23 16.83
CA ARG A 402 -6.39 3.93 16.09
C ARG A 402 -6.89 4.40 14.73
N SER A 403 -6.87 5.73 14.49
CA SER A 403 -7.19 6.29 13.18
C SER A 403 -6.30 5.74 12.08
N ALA A 404 -5.08 5.30 12.39
CA ALA A 404 -4.16 4.64 11.45
C ALA A 404 -4.68 3.33 10.85
N CYS A 405 -5.57 2.61 11.56
CA CYS A 405 -5.97 1.26 11.16
C CYS A 405 -6.63 1.26 9.77
N VAL A 406 -6.09 0.46 8.85
CA VAL A 406 -6.63 0.27 7.50
C VAL A 406 -7.62 -0.88 7.39
N GLY A 407 -7.91 -1.58 8.50
CA GLY A 407 -8.88 -2.68 8.54
C GLY A 407 -8.49 -3.90 7.70
N CYS A 408 -7.18 -4.18 7.55
CA CYS A 408 -6.71 -5.30 6.74
C CYS A 408 -6.98 -6.68 7.35
N GLY A 409 -7.37 -6.76 8.63
CA GLY A 409 -7.74 -8.01 9.30
C GLY A 409 -6.59 -8.97 9.61
N MET A 410 -5.33 -8.59 9.34
CA MET A 410 -4.19 -9.46 9.65
C MET A 410 -4.08 -9.79 11.13
N CYS A 411 -4.42 -8.85 12.01
CA CYS A 411 -4.38 -9.07 13.45
C CYS A 411 -5.32 -10.18 13.94
N SER A 412 -6.51 -10.33 13.34
CA SER A 412 -7.41 -11.45 13.65
C SER A 412 -6.93 -12.74 13.01
N THR A 413 -6.45 -12.68 11.76
CA THR A 413 -5.93 -13.86 11.03
C THR A 413 -4.73 -14.51 11.73
N VAL A 414 -3.84 -13.72 12.35
CA VAL A 414 -2.66 -14.24 13.04
C VAL A 414 -2.89 -14.53 14.53
N CYS A 415 -4.09 -14.30 15.06
CA CYS A 415 -4.39 -14.56 16.46
C CYS A 415 -4.66 -16.06 16.67
N PRO A 416 -3.83 -16.81 17.41
CA PRO A 416 -4.03 -18.24 17.60
C PRO A 416 -5.27 -18.57 18.45
N ARG A 417 -5.76 -17.61 19.23
CA ARG A 417 -6.93 -17.77 20.11
C ARG A 417 -8.21 -17.15 19.54
N GLY A 418 -8.16 -16.51 18.36
CA GLY A 418 -9.34 -15.87 17.76
C GLY A 418 -9.91 -14.69 18.56
N VAL A 419 -9.07 -13.98 19.30
CA VAL A 419 -9.49 -12.92 20.25
C VAL A 419 -10.06 -11.68 19.57
N LEU A 420 -9.66 -11.42 18.32
CA LEU A 420 -9.92 -10.17 17.60
C LEU A 420 -10.93 -10.41 16.49
N ASN A 421 -12.03 -9.64 16.48
CA ASN A 421 -13.07 -9.74 15.46
C ASN A 421 -13.22 -8.43 14.68
N LEU A 422 -13.53 -8.54 13.39
CA LEU A 422 -13.81 -7.39 12.52
C LEU A 422 -15.33 -7.24 12.43
N GLU A 423 -15.87 -6.24 13.11
CA GLU A 423 -17.31 -6.08 13.29
C GLU A 423 -17.80 -4.72 12.81
N ASN A 424 -19.09 -4.65 12.49
CA ASN A 424 -19.80 -3.40 12.26
C ASN A 424 -20.87 -3.27 13.34
N GLY A 425 -20.89 -2.15 14.06
CA GLY A 425 -21.88 -1.91 15.11
C GLY A 425 -22.38 -0.46 15.15
N PRO A 426 -23.33 -0.14 16.04
CA PRO A 426 -23.84 1.22 16.18
C PRO A 426 -22.78 2.17 16.81
N THR A 427 -22.91 3.47 16.52
CA THR A 427 -21.90 4.52 16.81
C THR A 427 -21.97 5.10 18.22
N ASP A 428 -23.13 4.96 18.85
CA ASP A 428 -23.50 5.37 20.23
C ASP A 428 -22.53 4.83 21.29
N GLN A 429 -22.17 3.55 21.24
CA GLN A 429 -21.23 2.94 22.21
C GLN A 429 -19.78 3.47 22.12
N ARG A 430 -19.46 4.28 21.11
CA ARG A 430 -18.09 4.72 20.83
C ARG A 430 -17.73 6.02 21.54
N GLU A 431 -18.69 6.93 21.69
CA GLU A 431 -18.49 8.18 22.44
C GLU A 431 -18.32 7.87 23.93
N GLU A 432 -19.18 7.03 24.50
CA GLU A 432 -19.09 6.56 25.88
C GLU A 432 -17.72 5.93 26.19
N TYR A 433 -17.24 5.03 25.31
CA TYR A 433 -15.92 4.40 25.45
C TYR A 433 -14.74 5.38 25.30
N GLN A 434 -14.84 6.37 24.39
CA GLN A 434 -13.81 7.41 24.24
C GLN A 434 -13.77 8.32 25.47
N PHE A 435 -14.93 8.70 26.01
CA PHE A 435 -15.04 9.49 27.24
C PHE A 435 -14.48 8.72 28.45
N ASP A 436 -14.84 7.46 28.63
CA ASP A 436 -14.30 6.60 29.70
C ASP A 436 -12.79 6.38 29.59
N LEU A 437 -12.27 6.22 28.37
CA LEU A 437 -10.83 6.11 28.15
C LEU A 437 -10.10 7.42 28.49
N ILE A 438 -10.64 8.58 28.08
CA ILE A 438 -10.05 9.88 28.41
C ILE A 438 -10.13 10.13 29.93
N ALA A 439 -11.26 9.80 30.56
CA ALA A 439 -11.47 9.91 32.00
C ALA A 439 -10.48 9.03 32.77
N SER A 440 -10.30 7.77 32.37
CA SER A 440 -9.36 6.83 33.01
C SER A 440 -7.88 7.17 32.76
N ILE A 441 -7.53 7.77 31.61
CA ILE A 441 -6.18 8.30 31.37
C ILE A 441 -5.93 9.53 32.24
N LYS A 442 -6.88 10.46 32.34
CA LYS A 442 -6.77 11.64 33.23
C LYS A 442 -6.65 11.22 34.69
N ALA A 443 -7.45 10.27 35.15
CA ALA A 443 -7.37 9.72 36.51
C ALA A 443 -5.98 9.14 36.82
N ARG A 444 -5.40 8.33 35.92
CA ARG A 444 -4.06 7.77 36.10
C ARG A 444 -2.92 8.79 35.99
N GLN A 445 -3.10 9.88 35.24
CA GLN A 445 -2.12 10.98 35.22
C GLN A 445 -2.12 11.79 36.52
N LEU A 446 -3.25 11.82 37.24
CA LEU A 446 -3.36 12.43 38.56
C LEU A 446 -2.79 11.53 39.66
N GLU A 447 -2.83 10.21 39.48
CA GLU A 447 -2.26 9.20 40.40
C GLU A 447 -0.77 8.92 40.17
N ALA A 448 -0.17 9.43 39.08
CA ALA A 448 1.26 9.26 38.83
C ALA A 448 2.06 10.05 39.90
N PRO A 449 2.88 9.38 40.75
CA PRO A 449 3.66 10.08 41.76
C PRO A 449 4.59 11.07 41.06
N LYS A 450 4.54 12.34 41.50
CA LYS A 450 5.52 13.35 41.08
C LYS A 450 6.89 12.78 41.37
N ALA A 451 7.69 12.54 40.33
CA ALA A 451 9.09 12.20 40.49
C ALA A 451 9.73 13.33 41.31
N SER A 452 10.02 13.05 42.59
CA SER A 452 10.80 13.93 43.43
C SER A 452 12.20 13.96 42.86
N HIS A 453 12.55 15.08 42.21
CA HIS A 453 13.93 15.46 42.04
C HIS A 453 14.50 15.74 43.44
N SER A 454 15.11 14.72 44.06
CA SER A 454 16.11 14.92 45.08
C SER A 454 17.43 15.21 44.37
N ASN A 455 17.82 16.49 44.37
CA ASN A 455 19.22 16.86 44.26
C ASN A 455 19.89 16.38 45.56
N ASP A 456 20.80 15.43 45.44
CA ASP A 456 21.97 15.25 46.30
C ASP A 456 23.08 14.62 45.46
#